data_AF-A0AAV2SFX4-F1
#
_entry.id   AF-A0AAV2SFX4-F1
#
_cell.length_a   1.000
_cell.length_b   1.000
_cell.length_c   1.000
_cell.angle_alpha   90.00
_cell.angle_beta   90.00
_cell.angle_gamma   90.00
#
_symmetry.space_group_name_H-M   'P 1'
#
loop_
_entity.id
_entity.type
_entity.pdbx_description
1 polymer ?
#
loop_
_entity_poly.entity_id
_entity_poly.type
_entity_poly.pdbx_seq_one_letter_code
_entity_poly.pdbx_strand_id
1 'polypeptide(L)'
;GLTFLHSNLGFHGNLKSSNCIVTSRWVLQLTDNGLHDLRKFFDTQLETDDRNRYFKNQLWRSPELLRDGHEAPGTKEGDIYAFGIMLHEIIGRQGPFSTDSYDSYSSEEIITKVKNGKDDSTGMLFRPNILDLCNMPFSENDKVRDAMRDSWSENPRDRPDIRSLRTRLKCMKEGKEGG
;
A
#
# COMPACT_ATOMS: atom_id res chain seq x y z
N GLY A 1 -3.21 9.95 -11.62
CA GLY A 1 -2.25 8.90 -11.98
C GLY A 1 -2.92 7.56 -12.13
N LEU A 2 -3.21 6.88 -11.02
CA LEU A 2 -3.53 5.45 -11.02
C LEU A 2 -4.77 5.05 -11.85
N THR A 3 -5.84 5.86 -11.87
CA THR A 3 -7.01 5.62 -12.75
C THR A 3 -6.64 5.52 -14.24
N PHE A 4 -5.76 6.41 -14.71
CA PHE A 4 -5.30 6.40 -16.09
C PHE A 4 -4.44 5.16 -16.36
N LEU A 5 -3.52 4.85 -15.44
CA LEU A 5 -2.64 3.70 -15.54
C LEU A 5 -3.46 2.40 -15.62
N HIS A 6 -4.42 2.20 -14.71
CA HIS A 6 -5.27 1.00 -14.71
C HIS A 6 -6.13 0.86 -15.97
N SER A 7 -6.47 1.98 -16.62
CA SER A 7 -7.30 1.96 -17.84
C SER A 7 -6.48 1.71 -19.10
N ASN A 8 -5.22 2.17 -19.16
CA ASN A 8 -4.44 2.20 -20.40
C ASN A 8 -3.22 1.28 -20.38
N LEU A 9 -2.62 1.05 -19.21
CA LEU A 9 -1.33 0.35 -19.07
C LEU A 9 -1.43 -0.93 -18.23
N GLY A 10 -2.60 -1.25 -17.69
CA GLY A 10 -2.81 -2.44 -16.86
C GLY A 10 -2.57 -2.14 -15.38
N PHE A 11 -1.32 -2.20 -14.91
CA PHE A 11 -0.97 -2.04 -13.49
C PHE A 11 0.41 -1.41 -13.32
N HIS A 12 0.67 -0.84 -12.14
CA HIS A 12 1.95 -0.25 -11.79
C HIS A 12 2.91 -1.33 -11.27
N GLY A 13 2.42 -2.18 -10.36
CA GLY A 13 3.12 -3.35 -9.86
C GLY A 13 4.29 -3.09 -8.92
N ASN A 14 4.52 -1.84 -8.52
CA ASN A 14 5.47 -1.42 -7.48
C ASN A 14 5.03 -0.06 -6.92
N LEU A 15 3.74 0.10 -6.68
CA LEU A 15 3.20 1.34 -6.16
C LEU A 15 3.64 1.48 -4.69
N LYS A 16 4.28 2.60 -4.37
CA LYS A 16 4.71 2.96 -3.01
C LYS A 16 4.98 4.45 -2.91
N SER A 17 5.05 4.96 -1.69
CA SER A 17 5.28 6.39 -1.41
C SER A 17 6.53 6.94 -2.10
N SER A 18 7.64 6.18 -2.13
CA SER A 18 8.89 6.60 -2.79
C SER A 18 8.84 6.63 -4.32
N ASN A 19 7.81 6.03 -4.93
CA ASN A 19 7.56 6.05 -6.37
C ASN A 19 6.52 7.13 -6.77
N CYS A 20 6.15 7.99 -5.82
CA CYS A 20 5.30 9.16 -6.05
C CYS A 20 6.15 10.44 -5.94
N ILE A 21 6.42 11.08 -7.07
CA ILE A 21 7.24 12.30 -7.12
C ILE A 21 6.33 13.52 -7.23
N VAL A 22 6.58 14.54 -6.40
CA VAL A 22 5.93 15.84 -6.50
C VAL A 22 6.83 16.79 -7.27
N THR A 23 6.34 17.29 -8.40
CA THR A 23 7.06 18.27 -9.22
C THR A 23 7.04 19.66 -8.60
N SER A 24 7.89 20.58 -9.09
CA SER A 24 7.88 22.00 -8.69
C SER A 24 6.55 22.72 -8.93
N ARG A 25 5.68 22.15 -9.77
CA ARG A 25 4.32 22.66 -10.04
C ARG A 25 3.25 22.02 -9.14
N TRP A 26 3.65 21.36 -8.05
CA TRP A 26 2.73 20.67 -7.12
C TRP A 26 1.88 19.57 -7.79
N VAL A 27 2.39 18.95 -8.85
CA VAL A 27 1.75 17.81 -9.53
C VAL A 27 2.42 16.52 -9.09
N LEU A 28 1.62 15.57 -8.59
CA LEU A 28 2.06 14.21 -8.28
C LEU A 28 2.16 13.37 -9.55
N GLN A 29 3.32 12.74 -9.74
CA GLN A 29 3.62 11.82 -10.83
C GLN A 29 3.96 10.44 -10.26
N LEU A 30 3.45 9.40 -10.92
CA LEU A 30 3.83 8.02 -10.64
C LEU A 30 5.04 7.68 -11.52
N THR A 31 6.07 7.07 -10.93
CA THR A 31 7.29 6.67 -11.61
C THR A 31 7.57 5.19 -11.42
N ASP A 32 8.57 4.63 -12.10
CA ASP A 32 8.98 3.22 -11.94
C ASP A 32 7.86 2.21 -12.30
N ASN A 33 6.96 2.61 -13.21
CA ASN A 33 5.98 1.72 -13.84
C ASN A 33 6.59 1.09 -15.10
N GLY A 34 6.25 -0.19 -15.37
CA GLY A 34 6.69 -0.89 -16.59
C GLY A 34 8.11 -1.48 -16.52
N LEU A 35 8.86 -1.28 -15.44
CA LEU A 35 10.23 -1.82 -15.26
C LEU A 35 10.24 -3.19 -14.57
N HIS A 36 9.27 -4.05 -14.90
CA HIS A 36 9.02 -5.29 -14.15
C HIS A 36 10.21 -6.25 -14.15
N ASP A 37 10.82 -6.51 -15.32
CA ASP A 37 11.92 -7.47 -15.43
C ASP A 37 13.21 -6.97 -14.78
N LEU A 38 13.52 -5.68 -14.92
CA LEU A 38 14.64 -5.06 -14.22
C LEU A 38 14.46 -5.13 -12.70
N ARG A 39 13.24 -4.85 -12.22
CA ARG A 39 12.95 -4.94 -10.79
C ARG A 39 13.12 -6.36 -10.26
N LYS A 40 12.64 -7.37 -10.98
CA LYS A 40 12.85 -8.79 -10.59
C LYS A 40 14.32 -9.08 -10.37
N PHE A 41 15.17 -8.68 -11.31
CA PHE A 41 16.62 -8.85 -11.19
C PHE A 41 17.19 -8.16 -9.93
N PHE A 42 16.82 -6.91 -9.70
CA PHE A 42 17.30 -6.16 -8.52
C PHE A 42 16.76 -6.72 -7.20
N ASP A 43 15.50 -7.16 -7.15
CA ASP A 43 14.90 -7.75 -5.95
C ASP A 43 15.61 -9.05 -5.57
N THR A 44 15.94 -9.91 -6.54
CA THR A 44 16.72 -11.14 -6.30
C THR A 44 18.11 -10.85 -5.75
N GLN A 45 18.81 -9.83 -6.28
CA GLN A 45 20.12 -9.42 -5.75
C GLN A 45 20.02 -8.80 -4.36
N LEU A 46 19.01 -7.94 -4.13
CA LEU A 46 18.81 -7.31 -2.82
C LEU A 46 18.48 -8.32 -1.74
N GLU A 47 17.72 -9.37 -2.05
CA GLU A 47 17.40 -10.42 -1.09
C GLU A 47 18.65 -11.11 -0.52
N THR A 48 19.72 -11.26 -1.32
CA THR A 48 21.00 -11.82 -0.88
C THR A 48 21.92 -10.79 -0.25
N ASP A 49 22.01 -9.59 -0.83
CA ASP A 49 23.05 -8.62 -0.49
C ASP A 49 22.63 -7.68 0.65
N ASP A 50 21.35 -7.34 0.73
CA ASP A 50 20.77 -6.44 1.74
C ASP A 50 19.32 -6.84 2.06
N ARG A 51 19.19 -7.95 2.79
CA ARG A 51 17.91 -8.54 3.21
C ARG A 51 16.98 -7.52 3.90
N ASN A 52 17.54 -6.63 4.71
CA ASN A 52 16.76 -5.59 5.39
C ASN A 52 16.12 -4.62 4.40
N ARG A 53 16.89 -4.13 3.42
CA ARG A 53 16.37 -3.25 2.36
C ARG A 53 15.37 -3.97 1.47
N TYR A 54 15.60 -5.25 1.17
CA TYR A 54 14.66 -6.09 0.43
C TYR A 54 13.29 -6.12 1.11
N PHE A 55 13.21 -6.52 2.39
CA PHE A 55 11.92 -6.58 3.09
C PHE A 55 11.25 -5.21 3.25
N LYS A 56 12.02 -4.14 3.49
CA LYS A 56 11.49 -2.77 3.51
C LYS A 56 10.81 -2.39 2.20
N ASN A 57 11.38 -2.79 1.06
CA ASN A 57 10.80 -2.52 -0.25
C ASN A 57 9.48 -3.25 -0.50
N GLN A 58 9.19 -4.30 0.26
CA GLN A 58 8.01 -5.15 0.07
C GLN A 58 6.81 -4.74 0.94
N LEU A 59 6.92 -3.72 1.81
CA LEU A 59 5.87 -3.34 2.76
C LEU A 59 4.54 -2.90 2.11
N TRP A 60 4.57 -2.55 0.82
CA TRP A 60 3.38 -2.23 0.02
C TRP A 60 2.84 -3.41 -0.79
N ARG A 61 3.56 -4.53 -0.83
CA ARG A 61 3.23 -5.68 -1.68
C ARG A 61 2.08 -6.46 -1.06
N SER A 62 1.11 -6.83 -1.89
CA SER A 62 -0.08 -7.55 -1.46
C SER A 62 0.21 -9.00 -1.07
N PRO A 63 -0.59 -9.61 -0.18
CA PRO A 63 -0.31 -10.94 0.37
C PRO A 63 -0.21 -12.04 -0.70
N GLU A 64 -1.06 -12.00 -1.73
CA GLU A 64 -0.99 -12.94 -2.85
C GLU A 64 0.32 -12.80 -3.64
N LEU A 65 0.78 -11.57 -3.89
CA LEU A 65 2.03 -11.33 -4.60
C LEU A 65 3.27 -11.64 -3.75
N LEU A 66 3.14 -11.65 -2.43
CA LEU A 66 4.17 -12.11 -1.49
C LEU A 66 4.25 -13.65 -1.43
N ARG A 67 3.11 -14.33 -1.58
CA ARG A 67 3.04 -15.80 -1.66
C ARG A 67 3.61 -16.33 -2.96
N ASP A 68 3.27 -15.69 -4.08
CA ASP A 68 3.75 -16.07 -5.41
C ASP A 68 5.24 -15.72 -5.63
N GLY A 69 5.87 -14.96 -4.72
CA GLY A 69 7.29 -14.63 -4.75
C GLY A 69 7.65 -13.49 -5.71
N HIS A 70 8.95 -13.26 -5.90
CA HIS A 70 9.46 -12.14 -6.70
C HIS A 70 9.11 -12.25 -8.19
N GLU A 71 8.86 -13.47 -8.69
CA GLU A 71 8.48 -13.71 -10.10
C GLU A 71 7.09 -13.21 -10.45
N ALA A 72 6.21 -13.07 -9.45
CA ALA A 72 4.83 -12.65 -9.64
C ALA A 72 4.78 -11.23 -10.22
N PRO A 73 4.13 -11.03 -11.38
CA PRO A 73 3.91 -9.69 -11.91
C PRO A 73 2.98 -8.91 -10.98
N GLY A 74 3.02 -7.59 -11.08
CA GLY A 74 2.02 -6.76 -10.41
C GLY A 74 0.61 -7.01 -10.94
N THR A 75 -0.39 -6.55 -10.20
CA THR A 75 -1.80 -6.59 -10.60
C THR A 75 -2.49 -5.27 -10.25
N LYS A 76 -3.65 -5.01 -10.83
CA LYS A 76 -4.45 -3.83 -10.47
C LYS A 76 -4.84 -3.89 -9.00
N GLU A 77 -5.25 -5.07 -8.56
CA GLU A 77 -5.67 -5.37 -7.18
C GLU A 77 -4.50 -5.25 -6.21
N GLY A 78 -3.28 -5.60 -6.64
CA GLY A 78 -2.04 -5.36 -5.90
C GLY A 78 -1.74 -3.87 -5.75
N ASP A 79 -1.95 -3.07 -6.80
CA ASP A 79 -1.83 -1.61 -6.69
C ASP A 79 -2.88 -1.01 -5.75
N ILE A 80 -4.10 -1.57 -5.70
CA ILE A 80 -5.14 -1.14 -4.76
C ILE A 80 -4.70 -1.40 -3.32
N TYR A 81 -4.14 -2.57 -3.04
CA TYR A 81 -3.58 -2.90 -1.73
C TYR A 81 -2.50 -1.90 -1.32
N ALA A 82 -1.52 -1.67 -2.22
CA ALA A 82 -0.45 -0.72 -2.01
C ALA A 82 -0.97 0.70 -1.76
N PHE A 83 -1.98 1.13 -2.52
CA PHE A 83 -2.64 2.42 -2.33
C PHE A 83 -3.29 2.54 -0.94
N GLY A 84 -3.88 1.46 -0.42
CA GLY A 84 -4.39 1.42 0.95
C GLY A 84 -3.29 1.69 1.98
N ILE A 85 -2.12 1.05 1.83
CA ILE A 85 -0.95 1.27 2.71
C ILE A 85 -0.52 2.74 2.64
N MET A 86 -0.40 3.29 1.43
CA MET A 86 -0.06 4.70 1.22
C MET A 86 -1.08 5.65 1.84
N LEU A 87 -2.37 5.32 1.80
CA LEU A 87 -3.41 6.13 2.42
C LEU A 87 -3.25 6.19 3.95
N HIS A 88 -2.89 5.06 4.56
CA HIS A 88 -2.54 5.01 5.99
C HIS A 88 -1.30 5.85 6.30
N GLU A 89 -0.24 5.79 5.48
CA GLU A 89 0.95 6.64 5.62
C GLU A 89 0.61 8.14 5.52
N ILE A 90 -0.22 8.53 4.54
CA ILE A 90 -0.62 9.93 4.32
C ILE A 90 -1.38 10.46 5.53
N ILE A 91 -2.33 9.69 6.07
CA ILE A 91 -3.15 10.10 7.20
C ILE A 91 -2.32 10.08 8.49
N GLY A 92 -1.56 9.01 8.72
CA GLY A 92 -0.75 8.81 9.93
C GLY A 92 0.54 9.61 9.98
N ARG A 93 0.99 10.18 8.85
CA ARG A 93 2.27 10.88 8.68
C ARG A 93 3.48 10.06 9.15
N GLN A 94 3.38 8.75 9.01
CA GLN A 94 4.37 7.76 9.43
C GLN A 94 4.66 6.83 8.26
N GLY A 95 5.79 6.12 8.32
CA GLY A 95 6.12 5.10 7.33
C GLY A 95 5.14 3.92 7.33
N PRO A 96 5.20 3.06 6.31
CA PRO A 96 4.32 1.89 6.23
C PRO A 96 4.56 0.99 7.45
N PHE A 97 3.49 0.58 8.13
CA PHE A 97 3.56 -0.22 9.36
C PHE A 97 4.48 0.37 10.45
N SER A 98 4.71 1.70 10.46
CA SER A 98 5.62 2.35 11.41
C SER A 98 4.85 3.05 12.54
N THR A 99 3.84 2.38 13.10
CA THR A 99 3.01 2.90 14.20
C THR A 99 3.29 2.15 15.49
N ASP A 100 2.87 2.70 16.63
CA ASP A 100 3.03 2.10 17.97
C ASP A 100 2.66 0.61 18.03
N SER A 101 1.65 0.19 17.25
CA SER A 101 1.21 -1.20 17.14
C SER A 101 2.27 -2.16 16.56
N TYR A 102 3.26 -1.64 15.85
CA TYR A 102 4.23 -2.42 15.06
C TYR A 102 5.71 -2.08 15.32
N ASP A 103 6.03 -1.13 16.20
CA ASP A 103 7.41 -0.66 16.45
C ASP A 103 8.40 -1.77 16.87
N SER A 104 7.90 -2.87 17.42
CA SER A 104 8.71 -4.03 17.83
C SER A 104 8.99 -5.02 16.71
N TYR A 105 8.33 -4.92 15.55
CA TYR A 105 8.50 -5.85 14.43
C TYR A 105 9.51 -5.33 13.41
N SER A 106 10.39 -6.22 12.97
CA SER A 106 11.19 -6.01 11.77
C SER A 106 10.31 -6.05 10.51
N SER A 107 10.81 -5.45 9.42
CA SER A 107 10.13 -5.54 8.12
C SER A 107 9.97 -6.99 7.65
N GLU A 108 10.91 -7.88 7.97
CA GLU A 108 10.81 -9.30 7.64
C GLU A 108 9.66 -9.99 8.39
N GLU A 109 9.49 -9.73 9.68
CA GLU A 109 8.39 -10.28 10.47
C GLU A 109 7.04 -9.76 9.99
N ILE A 110 6.94 -8.46 9.68
CA ILE A 110 5.74 -7.84 9.10
C ILE A 110 5.37 -8.56 7.80
N ILE A 111 6.32 -8.69 6.87
CA ILE A 111 6.08 -9.35 5.58
C ILE A 111 5.68 -10.80 5.74
N THR A 112 6.32 -11.53 6.67
CA THR A 112 5.98 -12.92 6.97
C THR A 112 4.54 -13.04 7.49
N LYS A 113 4.14 -12.17 8.42
CA LYS A 113 2.77 -12.16 8.95
C LYS A 113 1.72 -11.78 7.89
N VAL A 114 2.00 -10.77 7.06
CA VAL A 114 1.12 -10.39 5.93
C VAL A 114 0.97 -11.58 4.96
N LYS A 115 2.08 -12.24 4.62
CA LYS A 115 2.11 -13.37 3.69
C LYS A 115 1.30 -14.57 4.20
N ASN A 116 1.40 -14.89 5.49
CA ASN A 116 0.68 -15.98 6.14
C ASN A 116 -0.83 -15.70 6.28
N GLY A 117 -1.23 -14.43 6.24
CA GLY A 117 -2.63 -14.03 6.28
C GLY A 117 -3.15 -13.93 7.72
N LYS A 118 -4.02 -14.87 8.12
CA LYS A 118 -4.59 -14.87 9.46
C LYS A 118 -3.54 -15.35 10.46
N ASP A 119 -3.34 -14.59 11.52
CA ASP A 119 -2.49 -14.99 12.63
C ASP A 119 -3.19 -16.10 13.44
N ASP A 120 -2.48 -17.21 13.69
CA ASP A 120 -3.06 -18.40 14.33
C ASP A 120 -3.58 -18.14 15.75
N SER A 121 -3.02 -17.14 16.44
CA SER A 121 -3.40 -16.83 17.83
C SER A 121 -4.63 -15.93 17.92
N THR A 122 -4.80 -15.00 16.98
CA THR A 122 -5.89 -14.01 17.00
C THR A 122 -7.00 -14.31 15.99
N GLY A 123 -6.71 -15.13 14.98
CA GLY A 123 -7.59 -15.34 13.82
C GLY A 123 -7.72 -14.12 12.90
N MET A 124 -6.98 -13.04 13.16
CA MET A 124 -7.06 -11.77 12.45
C MET A 124 -5.99 -11.66 11.37
N LEU A 125 -6.32 -10.96 10.28
CA LEU A 125 -5.35 -10.62 9.24
C LEU A 125 -4.35 -9.58 9.76
N PHE A 126 -3.07 -9.78 9.46
CA PHE A 126 -2.06 -8.77 9.74
C PHE A 126 -2.10 -7.66 8.68
N ARG A 127 -2.58 -6.46 9.06
CA ARG A 127 -2.76 -5.25 8.23
C ARG A 127 -2.46 -4.02 9.06
N PRO A 128 -2.19 -2.83 8.48
CA PRO A 128 -2.04 -1.62 9.27
C PRO A 128 -3.23 -1.37 10.19
N ASN A 129 -2.96 -1.01 11.43
CA ASN A 129 -3.99 -0.79 12.43
C ASN A 129 -4.61 0.61 12.22
N ILE A 130 -5.91 0.62 11.94
CA ILE A 130 -6.68 1.86 11.74
C ILE A 130 -6.83 2.63 13.06
N LEU A 131 -6.75 1.96 14.21
CA LEU A 131 -6.84 2.62 15.52
C LEU A 131 -5.65 3.55 15.80
N ASP A 132 -4.49 3.29 15.18
CA ASP A 132 -3.33 4.17 15.27
C ASP A 132 -3.61 5.55 14.62
N LEU A 133 -4.68 5.64 13.81
CA LEU A 133 -5.12 6.88 13.19
C LEU A 133 -6.19 7.62 13.99
N CYS A 134 -6.66 7.15 15.14
CA CYS A 134 -7.83 7.70 15.85
C CYS A 134 -7.77 9.23 16.04
N ASN A 135 -6.58 9.80 16.25
CA ASN A 135 -6.37 11.24 16.47
C ASN A 135 -5.90 12.01 15.21
N MET A 136 -5.90 11.37 14.03
CA MET A 136 -5.42 11.95 12.79
C MET A 136 -6.55 12.52 11.92
N PRO A 137 -6.27 13.43 10.98
CA PRO A 137 -7.29 13.95 10.09
C PRO A 137 -8.03 12.84 9.34
N PHE A 138 -9.33 13.02 9.12
CA PHE A 138 -10.21 12.05 8.45
C PHE A 138 -10.38 10.70 9.17
N SER A 139 -9.86 10.54 10.39
CA SER A 139 -10.01 9.31 11.17
C SER A 139 -11.47 8.98 11.47
N GLU A 140 -12.32 9.97 11.71
CA GLU A 140 -13.75 9.77 11.97
C GLU A 140 -14.58 9.53 10.71
N ASN A 141 -13.98 9.63 9.51
CA ASN A 141 -14.70 9.45 8.27
C ASN A 141 -14.76 7.97 7.88
N ASP A 142 -15.93 7.37 8.05
CA ASP A 142 -16.15 5.95 7.73
C ASP A 142 -15.83 5.61 6.27
N LYS A 143 -16.09 6.51 5.30
CA LYS A 143 -15.75 6.25 3.89
C LYS A 143 -14.24 6.12 3.67
N VAL A 144 -13.44 6.90 4.39
CA VAL A 144 -11.98 6.86 4.32
C VAL A 144 -11.46 5.61 5.04
N ARG A 145 -12.00 5.29 6.22
CA ARG A 145 -11.65 4.08 6.97
C ARG A 145 -11.98 2.81 6.19
N ASP A 146 -13.18 2.72 5.62
CA ASP A 146 -13.62 1.57 4.84
C ASP A 146 -12.86 1.50 3.51
N ALA A 147 -12.52 2.62 2.89
CA ALA A 147 -11.65 2.63 1.72
C ALA A 147 -10.26 2.02 2.03
N MET A 148 -9.65 2.35 3.17
CA MET A 148 -8.40 1.72 3.61
C MET A 148 -8.59 0.23 3.88
N ARG A 149 -9.57 -0.13 4.74
CA ARG A 149 -9.83 -1.52 5.14
C ARG A 149 -10.10 -2.43 3.95
N ASP A 150 -10.99 -2.01 3.04
CA ASP A 150 -11.39 -2.80 1.88
C ASP A 150 -10.25 -2.93 0.86
N SER A 151 -9.35 -1.95 0.79
CA SER A 151 -8.15 -2.04 -0.06
C SER A 151 -7.21 -3.16 0.39
N TRP A 152 -7.26 -3.53 1.67
CA TRP A 152 -6.41 -4.56 2.25
C TRP A 152 -7.03 -5.95 2.32
N SER A 153 -8.18 -6.17 1.69
CA SER A 153 -8.85 -7.47 1.63
C SER A 153 -7.88 -8.59 1.21
N GLU A 154 -7.93 -9.72 1.91
CA GLU A 154 -7.09 -10.90 1.66
C GLU A 154 -7.32 -11.46 0.27
N ASN A 155 -8.59 -11.56 -0.14
CA ASN A 155 -8.96 -11.91 -1.50
C ASN A 155 -8.84 -10.66 -2.41
N PRO A 156 -8.00 -10.69 -3.47
CA PRO A 156 -7.79 -9.55 -4.34
C PRO A 156 -9.08 -9.05 -5.02
N ARG A 157 -10.03 -9.95 -5.29
CA ARG A 157 -11.29 -9.62 -5.98
C ARG A 157 -12.27 -8.82 -5.12
N ASP A 158 -12.10 -8.85 -3.80
CA ASP A 158 -12.95 -8.10 -2.87
C ASP A 158 -12.46 -6.67 -2.69
N ARG A 159 -11.30 -6.32 -3.27
CA ARG A 159 -10.74 -4.97 -3.22
C ARG A 159 -11.52 -4.04 -4.17
N PRO A 160 -11.79 -2.79 -3.77
CA PRO A 160 -12.48 -1.83 -4.64
C PRO A 160 -11.61 -1.43 -5.82
N ASP A 161 -12.22 -1.10 -6.96
CA ASP A 161 -11.47 -0.49 -8.06
C ASP A 161 -11.08 0.97 -7.73
N ILE A 162 -10.09 1.49 -8.47
CA ILE A 162 -9.58 2.84 -8.24
C ILE A 162 -10.63 3.95 -8.46
N ARG A 163 -11.70 3.68 -9.23
CA ARG A 163 -12.80 4.63 -9.46
C ARG A 163 -13.72 4.71 -8.24
N SER A 164 -14.00 3.56 -7.62
CA SER A 164 -14.74 3.44 -6.36
C SER A 164 -13.98 4.15 -5.23
N LEU A 165 -12.67 3.87 -5.08
CA LEU A 165 -11.83 4.58 -4.11
C LEU A 165 -11.83 6.09 -4.32
N ARG A 166 -11.68 6.56 -5.57
CA ARG A 166 -11.74 7.99 -5.89
C ARG A 166 -13.05 8.64 -5.44
N THR A 167 -14.16 7.89 -5.46
CA THR A 167 -15.47 8.37 -5.02
C THR A 167 -15.59 8.43 -3.51
N ARG A 168 -15.09 7.41 -2.81
CA ARG A 168 -15.07 7.36 -1.33
C ARG A 168 -14.18 8.43 -0.72
N LEU A 169 -13.05 8.73 -1.35
CA LEU A 169 -12.04 9.69 -0.88
C LEU A 169 -12.27 11.14 -1.36
N LYS A 170 -13.44 11.46 -1.93
CA LYS A 170 -13.74 12.82 -2.41
C LYS A 170 -13.58 13.89 -1.31
N CYS A 171 -14.00 13.58 -0.09
CA CYS A 171 -13.92 14.49 1.05
C CYS A 171 -12.48 14.92 1.42
N MET A 172 -11.46 14.19 0.97
CA MET A 172 -10.06 14.56 1.22
C MET A 172 -9.56 15.66 0.27
N LYS A 173 -10.26 15.93 -0.84
CA LYS A 173 -9.93 17.01 -1.78
C LYS A 173 -10.50 18.35 -1.34
N GLU A 174 -11.60 18.30 -0.61
CA GLU A 174 -12.28 19.44 -0.03
C GLU A 174 -11.55 19.80 1.27
N GLY A 175 -10.32 20.29 1.15
CA GLY A 175 -9.69 21.02 2.25
C GLY A 175 -10.62 22.17 2.63
N LYS A 176 -11.01 22.22 3.91
CA LYS A 176 -11.84 23.25 4.53
C LYS A 176 -11.59 24.64 3.93
N GLU A 177 -12.54 25.15 3.14
CA GLU A 177 -12.84 26.57 3.19
C GLU A 177 -13.49 26.82 4.56
N GLY A 178 -12.78 27.50 5.46
CA GLY A 178 -13.37 27.94 6.74
C GLY A 178 -12.46 27.76 7.95
N GLY A 179 -11.91 28.89 8.38
CA GLY A 179 -11.10 29.08 9.58
C GLY A 179 -10.33 30.39 9.49
#